data_AF-A0A941VK70-F1
#
_entry.id   AF-A0A941VK70-F1
#
_cell.length_a   1.000
_cell.length_b   1.000
_cell.length_c   1.000
_cell.angle_alpha   90.00
_cell.angle_beta   90.00
_cell.angle_gamma   90.00
#
_symmetry.space_group_name_H-M   'P 1'
#
loop_
_entity.id
_entity.type
_entity.pdbx_description
1 polymer ?
#
loop_
_entity_poly.entity_id
_entity_poly.type
_entity_poly.pdbx_seq_one_letter_code
_entity_poly.pdbx_strand_id
1 'polypeptide(L)'
;SSIATGYIEIYRGTPLLIQLYILYYGLPNIGISLNPLTAAFLGLGMNYAAYEAELYRAGISAVPKGQMEAGLSLGMTQGTALRRVILPQAFRIALPGVTNDFIALFKDSSLVSVIAMVELTKTYSILAASTLRFFELGLIVAFLYFAMSYPLSLLAKRLEERLKRSKR
;
A
#
# COMPACT_ATOMS: atom_id res chain seq x y z
N SER A 1 -4.33 10.35 -18.19
CA SER A 1 -3.40 11.50 -18.22
C SER A 1 -1.99 10.94 -18.27
N SER A 2 -1.17 11.36 -19.23
CA SER A 2 0.21 10.85 -19.39
C SER A 2 1.07 11.09 -18.14
N ILE A 3 0.79 12.15 -17.37
CA ILE A 3 1.48 12.45 -16.11
C ILE A 3 1.18 11.38 -15.06
N ALA A 4 -0.09 10.99 -14.91
CA ALA A 4 -0.48 9.96 -13.95
C ALA A 4 0.10 8.60 -14.33
N THR A 5 0.10 8.26 -15.63
CA THR A 5 0.73 7.03 -16.13
C THR A 5 2.22 7.02 -15.84
N GLY A 6 2.94 8.10 -16.15
CA GLY A 6 4.38 8.21 -15.86
C GLY A 6 4.69 8.09 -14.37
N TYR A 7 3.92 8.74 -13.50
CA TYR A 7 4.03 8.57 -12.05
C TYR A 7 3.87 7.11 -11.63
N ILE A 8 2.79 6.45 -12.08
CA ILE A 8 2.50 5.05 -11.71
C ILE A 8 3.62 4.12 -12.18
N GLU A 9 4.09 4.28 -13.41
CA GLU A 9 5.15 3.46 -14.00
C GLU A 9 6.48 3.63 -13.26
N ILE A 10 6.86 4.87 -12.91
CA ILE A 10 8.11 5.14 -12.17
C ILE A 10 8.07 4.49 -10.78
N TYR A 11 7.00 4.71 -10.01
CA TYR A 11 6.94 4.23 -8.63
C TYR A 11 6.78 2.72 -8.53
N ARG A 12 6.05 2.08 -9.45
CA ARG A 12 5.93 0.62 -9.50
C ARG A 12 7.13 -0.07 -10.15
N GLY A 13 7.85 0.65 -11.02
CA GLY A 13 9.03 0.17 -11.73
C GLY A 13 10.34 0.30 -10.96
N THR A 14 10.34 0.98 -9.81
CA THR A 14 11.54 1.22 -8.99
C THR A 14 11.39 0.62 -7.58
N PRO A 15 12.45 0.04 -6.99
CA PRO A 15 12.37 -0.51 -5.64
C PRO A 15 12.09 0.57 -4.59
N LEU A 16 11.13 0.32 -3.69
CA LEU A 16 10.80 1.21 -2.57
C LEU A 16 12.03 1.59 -1.72
N LEU A 17 12.94 0.64 -1.50
CA LEU A 17 14.18 0.88 -0.77
C LEU A 17 15.03 1.99 -1.42
N ILE A 18 15.14 1.97 -2.75
CA ILE A 18 15.89 2.99 -3.50
C ILE A 18 15.17 4.34 -3.45
N GLN A 19 13.83 4.34 -3.51
CA GLN A 19 13.03 5.56 -3.35
C GLN A 19 13.29 6.22 -1.99
N LEU A 20 13.31 5.44 -0.90
CA LEU A 20 13.64 5.94 0.45
C LEU A 20 15.07 6.50 0.53
N TYR A 21 16.06 5.80 -0.05
CA TYR A 21 17.43 6.31 -0.10
C TYR A 21 17.54 7.63 -0.85
N ILE A 22 16.89 7.75 -2.01
CA ILE A 22 16.90 8.99 -2.80
C ILE A 22 16.25 10.13 -2.01
N LEU A 23 15.11 9.89 -1.35
CA LEU A 23 14.42 10.93 -0.59
C LEU A 23 15.23 11.41 0.62
N TYR A 24 15.89 10.51 1.34
CA TYR A 24 16.58 10.88 2.58
C TYR A 24 18.04 11.29 2.38
N TYR A 25 18.80 10.54 1.56
CA TYR A 25 20.23 10.78 1.33
C TYR A 25 20.53 11.46 -0.02
N GLY A 26 19.65 11.31 -1.01
CA GLY A 26 19.82 11.90 -2.34
C GLY A 26 19.44 13.38 -2.40
N LEU A 27 18.22 13.73 -1.97
CA LEU A 27 17.68 15.10 -2.00
C LEU A 27 18.57 16.17 -1.32
N PRO A 28 19.32 15.88 -0.25
CA PRO A 28 20.23 16.87 0.34
C PRO A 28 21.27 17.42 -0.66
N ASN A 29 21.69 16.63 -1.65
CA ASN A 29 22.65 17.06 -2.68
C ASN A 29 22.11 18.18 -3.59
N ILE A 30 20.79 18.39 -3.60
CA ILE A 30 20.13 19.49 -4.33
C ILE A 30 19.51 20.52 -3.38
N GLY A 31 19.93 20.53 -2.11
CA GLY A 31 19.52 21.51 -1.11
C GLY A 31 18.20 21.18 -0.37
N ILE A 32 17.62 20.00 -0.57
CA ILE A 32 16.37 19.59 0.08
C ILE A 32 16.67 18.53 1.14
N SER A 33 16.54 18.89 2.41
CA SER A 33 16.73 17.96 3.53
C SER A 33 15.39 17.61 4.17
N LEU A 34 15.11 16.30 4.23
CA LEU A 34 13.90 15.77 4.89
C LEU A 34 14.30 15.13 6.22
N ASN A 35 13.46 15.30 7.24
CA ASN A 35 13.59 14.47 8.44
C ASN A 35 13.16 13.00 8.11
N PRO A 36 13.61 12.01 8.90
CA PRO A 36 13.29 10.59 8.63
C PRO A 36 11.80 10.29 8.50
N LEU A 37 10.96 10.90 9.33
CA LEU A 37 9.52 10.66 9.33
C LEU A 37 8.86 11.18 8.05
N THR A 38 9.24 12.37 7.60
CA THR A 38 8.75 12.94 6.34
C THR A 38 9.22 12.11 5.14
N ALA A 39 10.48 11.67 5.13
CA ALA A 39 10.98 10.80 4.07
C ALA A 39 10.26 9.45 4.03
N ALA A 40 9.94 8.87 5.20
CA ALA A 40 9.14 7.65 5.31
C ALA A 40 7.72 7.84 4.75
N PHE A 41 7.01 8.89 5.16
CA PHE A 41 5.66 9.15 4.66
C PHE A 41 5.61 9.43 3.16
N LEU A 42 6.57 10.20 2.63
CA LEU A 42 6.64 10.46 1.20
C LEU A 42 7.00 9.19 0.43
N GLY A 43 8.03 8.44 0.85
CA GLY A 43 8.47 7.24 0.16
C GLY A 43 7.41 6.14 0.14
N LEU A 44 6.92 5.76 1.32
CA LEU A 44 5.86 4.74 1.43
C LEU A 44 4.57 5.23 0.79
N GLY A 45 4.15 6.47 1.07
CA GLY A 45 2.90 7.02 0.59
C GLY A 45 2.84 7.14 -0.93
N MET A 46 3.90 7.65 -1.56
CA MET A 46 3.93 7.76 -3.02
C MET A 46 4.01 6.39 -3.69
N ASN A 47 4.82 5.47 -3.15
CA ASN A 47 4.92 4.12 -3.66
C ASN A 47 3.55 3.42 -3.64
N TYR A 48 2.92 3.35 -2.47
CA TYR A 48 1.63 2.68 -2.32
C TYR A 48 0.50 3.40 -3.05
N ALA A 49 0.52 4.74 -3.15
CA ALA A 49 -0.45 5.46 -3.97
C ALA A 49 -0.41 5.04 -5.45
N ALA A 50 0.76 4.69 -5.98
CA ALA A 50 0.88 4.20 -7.36
C ALA A 50 0.28 2.79 -7.54
N TYR A 51 0.49 1.89 -6.57
CA TYR A 51 -0.12 0.55 -6.58
C TYR A 51 -1.65 0.63 -6.43
N GLU A 52 -2.11 1.43 -5.47
CA GLU A 52 -3.54 1.68 -5.21
C GLU A 52 -4.25 2.28 -6.42
N ALA A 53 -3.63 3.26 -7.10
CA ALA A 53 -4.19 3.85 -8.32
C ALA A 53 -4.44 2.81 -9.41
N GLU A 54 -3.50 1.88 -9.62
CA GLU A 54 -3.66 0.81 -10.59
C GLU A 54 -4.74 -0.19 -10.17
N LEU A 55 -4.81 -0.48 -8.87
CA LEU A 55 -5.80 -1.39 -8.33
C LEU A 55 -7.23 -0.83 -8.46
N TYR A 56 -7.43 0.45 -8.18
CA TYR A 56 -8.71 1.11 -8.43
C TYR A 56 -9.05 1.16 -9.91
N ARG A 57 -8.08 1.44 -10.79
CA ARG A 57 -8.27 1.40 -12.25
C ARG A 57 -8.69 0.01 -12.71
N ALA A 58 -8.04 -1.04 -12.22
CA ALA A 58 -8.37 -2.42 -12.52
C ALA A 58 -9.77 -2.78 -12.00
N GLY A 59 -10.12 -2.36 -10.78
CA GLY A 59 -11.44 -2.55 -10.18
C GLY A 59 -12.57 -1.91 -11.00
N ILE A 60 -12.37 -0.68 -11.48
CA ILE A 60 -13.32 0.01 -12.36
C ILE A 60 -13.42 -0.71 -13.71
N SER A 61 -12.29 -1.09 -14.30
CA SER A 61 -12.25 -1.77 -15.61
C SER A 61 -12.89 -3.16 -15.58
N ALA A 62 -12.93 -3.80 -14.41
CA ALA A 62 -13.52 -5.12 -14.22
C ALA A 62 -15.06 -5.10 -14.08
N VAL A 63 -15.68 -3.92 -13.89
CA VAL A 63 -17.14 -3.81 -13.87
C VAL A 63 -17.68 -4.04 -15.30
N PRO A 64 -18.66 -4.95 -15.50
CA PRO A 64 -19.21 -5.20 -16.83
C PRO A 64 -19.77 -3.93 -17.46
N LYS A 65 -19.44 -3.67 -18.73
CA LYS A 65 -19.91 -2.47 -19.47
C LYS A 65 -21.43 -2.33 -19.48
N GLY A 66 -22.15 -3.45 -19.51
CA GLY A 66 -23.62 -3.49 -19.45
C GLY A 66 -24.21 -2.83 -18.20
N GLN A 67 -23.47 -2.72 -17.09
CA GLN A 67 -23.92 -2.00 -15.89
C GLN A 67 -24.08 -0.49 -16.16
N MET A 68 -23.17 0.08 -16.94
CA MET A 68 -23.27 1.48 -17.35
C MET A 68 -24.41 1.66 -18.35
N GLU A 69 -24.47 0.79 -19.36
CA GLU A 69 -25.52 0.82 -20.40
C GLU A 69 -26.92 0.70 -19.78
N ALA A 70 -27.13 -0.24 -18.86
CA ALA A 70 -28.41 -0.40 -18.17
C ALA A 70 -28.78 0.83 -17.33
N GLY A 71 -27.82 1.44 -16.62
CA GLY A 71 -28.05 2.68 -15.87
C GLY A 71 -28.52 3.82 -16.78
N LEU A 72 -27.85 3.99 -17.93
CA LEU A 72 -28.24 4.99 -18.92
C LEU A 72 -29.61 4.70 -19.53
N SER A 73 -29.92 3.43 -19.85
CA SER A 73 -31.23 3.02 -20.37
C SER A 73 -32.38 3.26 -19.37
N LEU A 74 -32.10 3.24 -18.07
CA LEU A 74 -33.05 3.59 -17.01
C LEU A 74 -33.16 5.11 -16.75
N GLY A 75 -32.53 5.94 -17.60
CA GLY A 75 -32.59 7.40 -17.51
C GLY A 75 -31.59 8.01 -16.52
N MET A 76 -30.62 7.26 -16.01
CA MET A 76 -29.55 7.85 -15.19
C MET A 76 -28.62 8.70 -16.06
N THR A 77 -28.12 9.81 -15.51
CA THR A 77 -26.96 10.49 -16.09
C THR A 77 -25.69 9.67 -15.88
N GLN A 78 -24.67 9.85 -16.73
CA GLN A 78 -23.39 9.16 -16.59
C GLN A 78 -22.78 9.31 -15.18
N GLY A 79 -22.81 10.51 -14.60
CA GLY A 79 -22.31 10.73 -13.23
C GLY A 79 -23.12 9.98 -12.17
N THR A 80 -24.44 9.87 -12.34
CA THR A 80 -25.31 9.11 -11.43
C THR A 80 -25.04 7.62 -11.53
N ALA A 81 -24.97 7.07 -12.74
CA ALA A 81 -24.64 5.67 -12.98
C ALA A 81 -23.23 5.34 -12.46
N LEU A 82 -22.25 6.19 -12.72
CA LEU A 82 -20.89 6.05 -12.18
C LEU A 82 -20.91 5.98 -10.64
N ARG A 83 -21.54 6.95 -9.97
CA ARG A 83 -21.54 7.04 -8.51
C ARG A 83 -22.34 5.95 -7.82
N ARG A 84 -23.51 5.59 -8.35
CA ARG A 84 -24.46 4.69 -7.69
C ARG A 84 -24.35 3.24 -8.13
N VAL A 85 -23.82 2.97 -9.32
CA VAL A 85 -23.75 1.62 -9.91
C VAL A 85 -22.31 1.16 -10.03
N ILE A 86 -21.46 1.93 -10.73
CA ILE A 86 -20.11 1.49 -11.10
C ILE A 86 -19.15 1.54 -9.92
N LEU A 87 -19.01 2.70 -9.25
CA LEU A 87 -18.03 2.87 -8.17
C LEU A 87 -18.24 1.89 -6.99
N PRO A 88 -19.47 1.63 -6.51
CA PRO A 88 -19.67 0.65 -5.46
C PRO A 88 -19.27 -0.78 -5.88
N GLN A 89 -19.49 -1.15 -7.14
CA GLN A 89 -19.07 -2.45 -7.67
C GLN A 89 -17.55 -2.52 -7.83
N ALA A 90 -16.95 -1.50 -8.43
CA ALA A 90 -15.51 -1.37 -8.62
C ALA A 90 -14.76 -1.43 -7.29
N PHE A 91 -15.24 -0.71 -6.27
CA PHE A 91 -14.64 -0.72 -4.93
C PHE A 91 -14.67 -2.12 -4.31
N ARG A 92 -15.79 -2.86 -4.44
CA ARG A 92 -15.88 -4.24 -3.96
C ARG A 92 -14.92 -5.18 -4.69
N ILE A 93 -14.63 -4.92 -5.97
CA ILE A 93 -13.67 -5.70 -6.76
C ILE A 93 -12.23 -5.37 -6.31
N ALA A 94 -11.92 -4.10 -6.08
CA ALA A 94 -10.59 -3.65 -5.66
C ALA A 94 -10.26 -3.99 -4.20
N LEU A 95 -11.25 -4.04 -3.30
CA LEU A 95 -11.03 -4.13 -1.84
C LEU A 95 -10.08 -5.26 -1.39
N PRO A 96 -10.14 -6.49 -1.93
CA PRO A 96 -9.19 -7.54 -1.57
C PRO A 96 -7.73 -7.13 -1.83
N GLY A 97 -7.45 -6.51 -2.97
CA GLY A 97 -6.11 -6.00 -3.29
C GLY A 97 -5.69 -4.87 -2.35
N VAL A 98 -6.58 -3.93 -2.04
CA VAL A 98 -6.30 -2.77 -1.16
C VAL A 98 -5.91 -3.27 0.21
N THR A 99 -6.61 -4.31 0.67
CA THR A 99 -6.36 -4.89 1.99
C THR A 99 -5.04 -5.66 2.02
N ASN A 100 -4.70 -6.35 0.93
CA ASN A 100 -3.41 -7.03 0.80
C ASN A 100 -2.25 -6.02 0.79
N ASP A 101 -2.38 -4.94 0.03
CA ASP A 101 -1.38 -3.87 -0.03
C ASP A 101 -1.26 -3.17 1.33
N PHE A 102 -2.34 -2.96 2.08
CA PHE A 102 -2.27 -2.46 3.45
C PHE A 102 -1.47 -3.37 4.41
N ILE A 103 -1.62 -4.70 4.29
CA ILE A 103 -0.82 -5.66 5.08
C ILE A 103 0.64 -5.62 4.65
N ALA A 104 0.91 -5.50 3.35
CA ALA A 104 2.26 -5.37 2.82
C ALA A 104 2.92 -4.08 3.32
N LEU A 105 2.21 -2.95 3.31
CA LEU A 105 2.67 -1.65 3.79
C LEU A 105 3.14 -1.74 5.25
N PHE A 106 2.42 -2.49 6.08
CA PHE A 106 2.81 -2.68 7.47
C PHE A 106 4.16 -3.38 7.60
N LYS A 107 4.44 -4.37 6.74
CA LYS A 107 5.75 -5.05 6.71
C LYS A 107 6.81 -4.15 6.10
N ASP A 108 6.51 -3.51 4.97
CA ASP A 108 7.43 -2.62 4.27
C ASP A 108 7.78 -1.37 5.07
N SER A 109 6.96 -0.99 6.06
CA SER A 109 7.30 0.05 7.03
C SER A 109 8.62 -0.25 7.75
N SER A 110 9.01 -1.52 7.87
CA SER A 110 10.32 -1.89 8.42
C SER A 110 11.50 -1.38 7.58
N LEU A 111 11.31 -1.12 6.27
CA LEU A 111 12.36 -0.60 5.39
C LEU A 111 12.80 0.81 5.78
N VAL A 112 11.97 1.57 6.50
CA VAL A 112 12.36 2.92 6.96
C VAL A 112 13.52 2.89 7.96
N SER A 113 13.86 1.72 8.50
CA SER A 113 15.04 1.49 9.34
C SER A 113 16.35 1.93 8.68
N VAL A 114 16.37 1.99 7.35
CA VAL A 114 17.53 2.38 6.55
C VAL A 114 17.73 3.90 6.45
N ILE A 115 16.69 4.70 6.71
CA ILE A 115 16.73 6.17 6.62
C ILE A 115 16.85 6.84 8.00
N ALA A 116 17.73 6.28 8.84
CA ALA A 116 18.01 6.73 10.22
C ALA A 116 16.80 6.77 11.18
N MET A 117 15.66 6.21 10.80
CA MET A 117 14.52 6.05 11.69
C MET A 117 14.76 4.85 12.62
N VAL A 118 14.58 5.07 13.93
CA VAL A 118 14.64 4.00 14.91
C VAL A 118 13.26 3.38 15.06
N GLU A 119 13.05 2.25 14.38
CA GLU A 119 11.88 1.39 14.55
C GLU A 119 12.30 0.00 15.09
N LEU A 120 11.42 -0.99 15.02
CA LEU A 120 11.63 -2.32 15.60
C LEU A 120 12.87 -3.05 15.02
N THR A 121 13.06 -3.02 13.70
CA THR A 121 14.21 -3.63 13.00
C THR A 121 15.51 -2.91 13.31
N LYS A 122 15.48 -1.59 13.47
CA LYS A 122 16.64 -0.79 13.84
C LYS A 122 17.03 -1.05 15.29
N THR A 123 16.04 -1.15 16.18
CA THR A 123 16.24 -1.53 17.59
C THR A 123 16.85 -2.92 17.68
N TYR A 124 16.34 -3.89 16.91
CA TYR A 124 16.97 -5.21 16.75
C TYR A 124 18.43 -5.10 16.33
N SER A 125 18.71 -4.34 15.28
CA SER A 125 20.07 -4.22 14.73
C SER A 125 21.05 -3.64 15.76
N ILE A 126 20.62 -2.63 16.54
CA ILE A 126 21.43 -1.99 17.60
C ILE A 126 21.70 -2.97 18.75
N LEU A 127 20.66 -3.67 19.24
CA LEU A 127 20.81 -4.62 20.35
C LEU A 127 21.59 -5.87 19.94
N ALA A 128 21.35 -6.40 18.74
CA ALA A 128 22.03 -7.59 18.24
C ALA A 128 23.52 -7.31 17.99
N ALA A 129 23.87 -6.14 17.45
CA ALA A 129 25.27 -5.77 17.27
C ALA A 129 26.02 -5.56 18.59
N SER A 130 25.35 -5.03 19.63
CA SER A 130 25.98 -4.78 20.94
C SER A 130 26.05 -6.03 21.82
N THR A 131 25.13 -6.96 21.67
CA THR A 131 25.06 -8.19 22.50
C THR A 131 25.53 -9.45 21.79
N LEU A 132 25.72 -9.40 20.46
CA LEU A 132 25.97 -10.53 19.56
C LEU A 132 24.86 -11.61 19.55
N ARG A 133 23.68 -11.30 20.10
CA ARG A 133 22.52 -12.21 20.21
C ARG A 133 21.57 -12.10 19.02
N PHE A 134 22.10 -12.29 17.82
CA PHE A 134 21.34 -12.13 16.58
C PHE A 134 20.15 -13.10 16.48
N PHE A 135 20.33 -14.34 16.93
CA PHE A 135 19.30 -15.36 16.79
C PHE A 135 18.11 -15.10 17.73
N GLU A 136 18.35 -14.90 19.02
CA GLU A 136 17.27 -14.74 20.00
C GLU A 136 16.51 -13.43 19.81
N LEU A 137 17.23 -12.33 19.56
CA LEU A 137 16.59 -11.05 19.27
C LEU A 137 15.85 -11.08 17.93
N GLY A 138 16.38 -11.80 16.93
CA GLY A 138 15.74 -12.01 15.64
C GLY A 138 14.41 -12.75 15.79
N LEU A 139 14.35 -13.80 16.61
CA LEU A 139 13.10 -14.53 16.90
C LEU A 139 12.05 -13.64 17.59
N ILE A 140 12.46 -12.82 18.56
CA ILE A 140 11.56 -11.88 19.25
C ILE A 140 10.98 -10.88 18.25
N VAL A 141 11.82 -10.27 17.41
CA VAL A 141 11.38 -9.29 16.43
C VAL A 141 10.50 -9.90 15.35
N ALA A 142 10.84 -11.10 14.85
CA ALA A 142 10.00 -11.85 13.93
C ALA A 142 8.62 -12.15 14.55
N PHE A 143 8.59 -12.56 15.82
CA PHE A 143 7.34 -12.78 16.54
C PHE A 143 6.52 -11.49 16.69
N LEU A 144 7.14 -10.37 17.02
CA LEU A 144 6.45 -9.08 17.13
C LEU A 144 5.85 -8.62 15.79
N TYR A 145 6.62 -8.70 14.69
CA TYR A 145 6.09 -8.44 13.36
C TYR A 145 4.94 -9.36 12.98
N PHE A 146 5.05 -10.65 13.31
CA PHE A 146 3.97 -11.61 13.09
C PHE A 146 2.74 -11.27 13.94
N ALA A 147 2.90 -10.96 15.22
CA ALA A 147 1.83 -10.62 16.14
C ALA A 147 1.07 -9.34 15.73
N MET A 148 1.75 -8.40 15.07
CA MET A 148 1.09 -7.20 14.51
C MET A 148 0.42 -7.48 13.16
N SER A 149 1.06 -8.21 12.26
CA SER A 149 0.55 -8.44 10.89
C SER A 149 -0.50 -9.54 10.78
N TYR A 150 -0.49 -10.54 11.66
CA TYR A 150 -1.41 -11.67 11.62
C TYR A 150 -2.86 -11.28 11.94
N PRO A 151 -3.17 -10.48 12.99
CA PRO A 151 -4.53 -9.98 13.23
C PRO A 151 -5.09 -9.19 12.06
N LEU A 152 -4.26 -8.35 11.41
CA LEU A 152 -4.65 -7.60 10.21
C LEU A 152 -4.97 -8.55 9.05
N SER A 153 -4.15 -9.59 8.86
CA SER A 153 -4.38 -10.62 7.84
C SER A 153 -5.68 -11.39 8.08
N LEU A 154 -6.01 -11.70 9.35
CA LEU A 154 -7.28 -12.33 9.70
C LEU A 154 -8.48 -11.40 9.46
N LEU A 155 -8.37 -10.13 9.83
CA LEU A 155 -9.41 -9.13 9.59
C LEU A 155 -9.66 -8.97 8.09
N ALA A 156 -8.59 -8.89 7.29
CA ALA A 156 -8.65 -8.82 5.85
C ALA A 156 -9.42 -10.00 5.24
N LYS A 157 -9.04 -11.21 5.63
CA LYS A 157 -9.70 -12.43 5.16
C LYS A 157 -11.19 -12.44 5.51
N ARG A 158 -11.56 -12.02 6.72
CA ARG A 158 -12.97 -11.90 7.13
C ARG A 158 -13.74 -10.86 6.30
N LEU A 159 -13.13 -9.72 5.99
CA LEU A 159 -13.74 -8.69 5.13
C LEU A 159 -13.97 -9.21 3.71
N GLU A 160 -12.98 -9.91 3.14
CA GLU A 160 -13.10 -10.55 1.83
C GLU A 160 -14.22 -11.61 1.80
N GLU A 161 -14.29 -12.47 2.82
CA GLU A 161 -15.31 -13.52 2.92
C GLU A 161 -16.73 -12.93 3.02
N ARG A 162 -16.91 -11.83 3.78
CA ARG A 162 -18.19 -11.11 3.86
C ARG A 162 -18.59 -10.54 2.50
N LEU A 163 -17.65 -9.97 1.76
CA LEU A 163 -17.93 -9.44 0.42
C LEU A 163 -18.27 -10.53 -0.60
N LYS A 164 -17.59 -11.68 -0.54
CA LYS A 164 -17.88 -12.83 -1.41
C LYS A 164 -19.29 -13.40 -1.15
N ARG A 165 -19.76 -13.40 0.10
CA ARG A 165 -21.12 -13.85 0.44
C ARG A 165 -22.21 -12.93 -0.12
N SER A 166 -21.94 -11.63 -0.27
CA SER A 166 -22.86 -10.68 -0.92
C SER A 166 -22.99 -10.87 -2.44
N LYS A 167 -22.17 -11.74 -3.07
CA LYS A 167 -22.28 -12.09 -4.51
C LYS A 167 -23.24 -13.24 -4.81
N ARG A 168 -23.74 -13.95 -3.78
CA ARG A 168 -24.80 -14.96 -3.91
C ARG A 168 -26.14 -14.34 -3.52
#